data_AF-A0AAP0K9T4-F1
#
_entry.id   AF-A0AAP0K9T4-F1
#
_cell.length_a   1.000
_cell.length_b   1.000
_cell.length_c   1.000
_cell.angle_alpha   90.00
_cell.angle_beta   90.00
_cell.angle_gamma   90.00
#
_symmetry.space_group_name_H-M   'P 1'
#
loop_
_entity.id
_entity.type
_entity.pdbx_description
1 polymer ?
#
loop_
_entity_poly.entity_id
_entity_poly.type
_entity_poly.pdbx_seq_one_letter_code
_entity_poly.pdbx_strand_id
1 'polypeptide(L)'
;MKAKKASMDVGTSSVNQLDESDEHELSSEEEELERELADVTFEELQKARANGFHSMHRKSNEEKKGGRENKNRPMEISSKKPVGRFRDVIQAPKKIVRDPRFESLSGTLDVDGFRKRYNFLFDTHLPSEKQELKKLLKKTNDPEVTADLKNRISWIDKQLKTESAKSTEKAILTQHKKKEREATKQGKRPFYLKRSKIREMRLVEKYKNLKETGKLESAMERRLQKNASKDRRYIPYRRSDQDDHQ
;
A
#
# COMPACT_ATOMS: atom_id res chain seq x y z
N MET A 1 26.45 28.84 -17.69
CA MET A 1 26.14 27.42 -17.91
C MET A 1 25.14 27.33 -19.06
N LYS A 2 25.57 26.77 -20.19
CA LYS A 2 24.79 26.67 -21.44
C LYS A 2 23.85 25.47 -21.31
N ALA A 3 22.53 25.70 -21.40
CA ALA A 3 21.53 24.63 -21.38
C ALA A 3 21.52 23.89 -22.72
N LYS A 4 21.73 22.57 -22.68
CA LYS A 4 21.57 21.65 -23.80
C LYS A 4 20.08 21.49 -24.11
N LYS A 5 19.66 21.84 -25.33
CA LYS A 5 18.35 21.47 -25.88
C LYS A 5 18.55 20.14 -26.63
N ALA A 6 17.80 19.12 -26.23
CA ALA A 6 17.84 17.79 -26.86
C ALA A 6 17.19 17.86 -28.24
N SER A 7 17.87 17.31 -29.25
CA SER A 7 17.35 17.06 -30.60
C SER A 7 16.58 15.74 -30.60
N MET A 8 15.29 15.78 -30.93
CA MET A 8 14.55 14.60 -31.37
C MET A 8 14.47 14.66 -32.89
N ASP A 9 15.18 13.72 -33.51
CA ASP A 9 15.14 13.40 -34.92
C ASP A 9 13.85 12.62 -35.20
N VAL A 10 13.00 13.14 -36.07
CA VAL A 10 11.86 12.40 -36.62
C VAL A 10 12.01 12.45 -38.13
N GLY A 11 12.37 11.29 -38.67
CA GLY A 11 12.63 11.07 -40.08
C GLY A 11 11.46 11.48 -40.95
N THR A 12 11.78 12.25 -41.99
CA THR A 12 10.91 12.51 -43.12
C THR A 12 10.97 11.30 -44.06
N SER A 13 9.84 10.63 -44.26
CA SER A 13 9.67 9.70 -45.36
C SER A 13 8.38 9.97 -46.11
N SER A 14 8.54 9.94 -47.43
CA SER A 14 7.51 9.89 -48.47
C SER A 14 6.69 11.15 -48.71
N VAL A 15 7.14 11.87 -49.74
CA VAL A 15 6.35 12.72 -50.62
C VAL A 15 5.03 12.01 -50.98
N ASN A 16 3.91 12.61 -50.61
CA ASN A 16 2.64 12.49 -51.30
C ASN A 16 2.16 13.92 -51.57
N GLN A 17 2.11 14.27 -52.85
CA GLN A 17 1.65 15.54 -53.36
C GLN A 17 0.12 15.51 -53.25
N LEU A 18 -0.43 16.30 -52.33
CA LEU A 18 -1.87 16.54 -52.20
C LEU A 18 -2.16 17.94 -52.75
N ASP A 19 -3.23 18.01 -53.53
CA ASP A 19 -3.65 19.18 -54.31
C ASP A 19 -4.11 20.32 -53.38
N GLU A 20 -3.71 21.55 -53.70
CA GLU A 20 -3.98 22.79 -52.95
C GLU A 20 -5.48 23.17 -52.91
N SER A 21 -6.32 22.41 -53.60
CA SER A 21 -7.78 22.60 -53.68
C SER A 21 -8.54 21.90 -52.53
N ASP A 22 -7.98 20.83 -51.95
CA ASP A 22 -8.63 20.07 -50.86
C ASP A 22 -8.49 20.78 -49.49
N GLU A 23 -7.48 21.64 -49.32
CA GLU A 23 -7.21 22.37 -48.06
C GLU A 23 -8.27 23.45 -47.75
N HIS A 24 -8.84 24.09 -48.79
CA HIS A 24 -9.86 25.12 -48.63
C HIS A 24 -11.25 24.57 -48.30
N GLU A 25 -11.56 23.37 -48.79
CA GLU A 25 -12.80 22.66 -48.45
C GLU A 25 -12.77 22.19 -46.98
N LEU A 26 -11.64 21.62 -46.52
CA LEU A 26 -11.45 21.21 -45.12
C LEU A 26 -11.55 22.37 -44.12
N SER A 27 -10.98 23.53 -44.44
CA SER A 27 -11.05 24.72 -43.57
C SER A 27 -12.48 25.26 -43.43
N SER A 28 -13.29 25.14 -44.47
CA SER A 28 -14.68 25.62 -44.45
C SER A 28 -15.58 24.67 -43.63
N GLU A 29 -15.34 23.36 -43.73
CA GLU A 29 -16.02 22.34 -42.92
C GLU A 29 -15.68 22.47 -41.43
N GLU A 30 -14.42 22.79 -41.07
CA GLU A 30 -14.01 23.00 -39.68
C GLU A 30 -14.73 24.20 -39.04
N GLU A 31 -14.87 25.32 -39.75
CA GLU A 31 -15.57 26.50 -39.25
C GLU A 31 -17.09 26.26 -39.06
N GLU A 32 -17.71 25.44 -39.92
CA GLU A 32 -19.11 25.05 -39.77
C GLU A 32 -19.29 24.12 -38.55
N LEU A 33 -18.40 23.15 -38.35
CA LEU A 33 -18.43 22.28 -37.17
C LEU A 33 -18.25 23.04 -35.86
N GLU A 34 -17.38 24.06 -35.83
CA GLU A 34 -17.20 24.91 -34.64
C GLU A 34 -18.47 25.70 -34.29
N ARG A 35 -19.21 26.19 -35.30
CA ARG A 35 -20.49 26.88 -35.09
C ARG A 35 -21.56 25.93 -34.57
N GLU A 36 -21.62 24.72 -35.08
CA GLU A 36 -22.57 23.69 -34.61
C GLU A 36 -22.22 23.19 -33.19
N LEU A 37 -20.94 23.04 -32.86
CA LEU A 37 -20.48 22.63 -31.53
C LEU A 37 -20.67 23.71 -30.46
N ALA A 38 -20.73 24.99 -30.84
CA ALA A 38 -20.93 26.10 -29.92
C ALA A 38 -22.28 26.04 -29.19
N ASP A 39 -23.30 25.44 -29.83
CA ASP A 39 -24.64 25.31 -29.27
C ASP A 39 -24.82 24.05 -28.39
N VAL A 40 -23.84 23.13 -28.40
CA VAL A 40 -23.93 21.86 -27.65
C VAL A 40 -23.37 22.03 -26.23
N THR A 41 -24.14 21.60 -25.24
CA THR A 41 -23.75 21.72 -23.84
C THR A 41 -22.61 20.76 -23.47
N PHE A 42 -21.73 21.18 -22.54
CA PHE A 42 -20.60 20.36 -22.08
C PHE A 42 -21.02 18.98 -21.53
N GLU A 43 -22.18 18.91 -20.87
CA GLU A 43 -22.71 17.65 -20.34
C GLU A 43 -23.12 16.68 -21.48
N GLU A 44 -23.68 17.20 -22.57
CA GLU A 44 -23.99 16.40 -23.77
C GLU A 44 -22.72 15.90 -24.45
N LEU A 45 -21.68 16.74 -24.57
CA LEU A 45 -20.39 16.32 -25.13
C LEU A 45 -19.75 15.20 -24.28
N GLN A 46 -19.81 15.32 -22.95
CA GLN A 46 -19.28 14.30 -22.05
C GLN A 46 -20.07 12.99 -22.12
N LYS A 47 -21.41 13.05 -22.25
CA LYS A 47 -22.27 11.87 -22.47
C LYS A 47 -22.00 11.22 -23.83
N ALA A 48 -21.85 12.01 -24.90
CA ALA A 48 -21.53 11.52 -26.24
C ALA A 48 -20.20 10.76 -26.25
N ARG A 49 -19.18 11.27 -25.54
CA ARG A 49 -17.88 10.61 -25.37
C ARG A 49 -17.95 9.36 -24.50
N ALA A 50 -18.72 9.39 -23.41
CA ALA A 50 -18.85 8.28 -22.46
C ALA A 50 -19.49 7.02 -23.09
N ASN A 51 -20.37 7.21 -24.07
CA ASN A 51 -21.09 6.11 -24.72
C ASN A 51 -20.20 5.25 -25.64
N GLY A 52 -18.95 5.66 -25.92
CA GLY A 52 -17.98 4.89 -26.72
C GLY A 52 -18.41 4.57 -28.16
N PHE A 53 -19.56 5.11 -28.58
CA PHE A 53 -20.20 4.86 -29.88
C PHE A 53 -19.75 5.83 -30.97
N HIS A 54 -19.03 6.90 -30.62
CA HIS A 54 -18.62 7.96 -31.54
C HIS A 54 -17.61 7.48 -32.59
N SER A 55 -16.86 6.40 -32.33
CA SER A 55 -15.92 5.79 -33.30
C SER A 55 -16.58 4.82 -34.28
N MET A 56 -17.90 4.62 -34.20
CA MET A 56 -18.62 3.62 -34.99
C MET A 56 -19.67 4.32 -35.85
N HIS A 57 -19.52 4.33 -37.18
CA HIS A 57 -20.57 4.80 -38.09
C HIS A 57 -21.86 4.01 -37.85
N ARG A 58 -22.86 4.65 -37.21
CA ARG A 58 -24.21 4.10 -37.11
C ARG A 58 -24.94 4.39 -38.41
N LYS A 59 -25.18 3.36 -39.22
CA LYS A 59 -26.23 3.44 -40.23
C LYS A 59 -27.58 3.62 -39.51
N SER A 60 -28.38 4.60 -39.92
CA SER A 60 -29.76 4.77 -39.46
C SER A 60 -30.57 3.57 -39.92
N ASN A 61 -30.65 2.55 -39.06
CA ASN A 61 -31.35 1.34 -39.40
C ASN A 61 -32.85 1.57 -39.14
N GLU A 62 -33.55 2.11 -40.13
CA GLU A 62 -35.02 2.16 -40.20
C GLU A 62 -35.65 0.77 -40.50
N GLU A 63 -34.94 -0.32 -40.21
CA GLU A 63 -35.53 -1.65 -40.26
C GLU A 63 -36.54 -1.81 -39.13
N LYS A 64 -37.82 -1.80 -39.52
CA LYS A 64 -38.95 -2.21 -38.69
C LYS A 64 -38.61 -3.55 -38.01
N LYS A 65 -38.47 -3.53 -36.69
CA LYS A 65 -38.32 -4.75 -35.89
C LYS A 65 -39.52 -5.65 -36.16
N GLY A 66 -39.31 -6.81 -36.77
CA GLY A 66 -40.35 -7.82 -36.92
C GLY A 66 -40.94 -8.13 -35.55
N GLY A 67 -42.22 -7.81 -35.36
CA GLY A 67 -42.92 -8.11 -34.12
C GLY A 67 -43.06 -9.61 -33.93
N ARG A 68 -43.26 -10.04 -32.67
CA ARG A 68 -43.67 -11.41 -32.39
C ARG A 68 -45.08 -11.61 -32.92
N GLU A 69 -45.35 -12.72 -33.60
CA GLU A 69 -46.71 -13.04 -34.08
C GLU A 69 -47.72 -13.22 -32.93
N ASN A 70 -47.27 -13.65 -31.75
CA ASN A 70 -48.09 -13.76 -30.54
C ASN A 70 -47.26 -13.38 -29.30
N LYS A 71 -47.91 -12.80 -28.29
CA LYS A 71 -47.25 -12.33 -27.04
C LYS A 71 -46.59 -13.46 -26.25
N ASN A 72 -47.09 -14.69 -26.40
CA ASN A 72 -46.59 -15.87 -25.69
C ASN A 72 -45.53 -16.67 -26.48
N ARG A 73 -45.03 -16.14 -27.61
CA ARG A 73 -43.96 -16.77 -28.40
C ARG A 73 -42.63 -16.00 -28.24
N PRO A 74 -41.46 -16.68 -28.18
CA PRO A 74 -40.17 -16.00 -28.26
C PRO A 74 -40.00 -15.24 -29.57
N MET A 75 -39.16 -14.21 -29.55
CA MET A 75 -38.79 -13.46 -30.76
C MET A 75 -37.65 -14.20 -31.46
N GLU A 76 -37.86 -14.60 -32.70
CA GLU A 76 -36.81 -15.18 -33.52
C GLU A 76 -35.90 -14.07 -34.05
N ILE A 77 -34.60 -14.19 -33.82
CA ILE A 77 -33.58 -13.26 -34.30
C ILE A 77 -32.60 -14.07 -35.13
N SER A 78 -32.25 -13.56 -36.31
CA SER A 78 -31.24 -14.19 -37.16
C SER A 78 -29.88 -14.22 -36.46
N SER A 79 -29.23 -15.39 -36.45
CA SER A 79 -27.88 -15.58 -35.91
C SER A 79 -26.81 -14.76 -36.64
N LYS A 80 -27.13 -14.23 -37.84
CA LYS A 80 -26.27 -13.34 -38.61
C LYS A 80 -26.27 -11.90 -38.08
N LYS A 81 -27.22 -11.52 -37.21
CA LYS A 81 -27.25 -10.17 -36.63
C LYS A 81 -26.29 -10.12 -35.42
N PRO A 82 -25.19 -9.33 -35.48
CA PRO A 82 -24.24 -9.26 -34.38
C PRO A 82 -24.87 -8.57 -33.16
N VAL A 83 -24.53 -9.05 -31.97
CA VAL A 83 -24.96 -8.42 -30.70
C VAL A 83 -24.23 -7.09 -30.52
N GLY A 84 -24.95 -6.07 -30.04
CA GLY A 84 -24.36 -4.76 -29.73
C GLY A 84 -23.24 -4.87 -28.68
N ARG A 85 -22.15 -4.13 -28.89
CA ARG A 85 -20.95 -4.19 -28.03
C ARG A 85 -21.14 -3.52 -26.67
N PHE A 86 -21.93 -2.45 -26.61
CA PHE A 86 -22.13 -1.66 -25.40
C PHE A 86 -23.50 -1.95 -24.78
N ARG A 87 -23.51 -2.12 -23.46
CA ARG A 87 -24.73 -2.18 -22.65
C ARG A 87 -24.92 -0.81 -21.99
N ASP A 88 -26.11 -0.25 -22.06
CA ASP A 88 -26.45 0.97 -21.32
C ASP A 88 -26.53 0.64 -19.82
N VAL A 89 -25.42 0.81 -19.11
CA VAL A 89 -25.36 0.64 -17.66
C VAL A 89 -25.83 1.94 -17.01
N ILE A 90 -27.11 2.01 -16.66
CA ILE A 90 -27.66 3.11 -15.86
C ILE A 90 -27.01 3.03 -14.47
N GLN A 91 -26.12 3.97 -14.16
CA GLN A 91 -25.52 4.06 -12.83
C GLN A 91 -26.55 4.61 -11.84
N ALA A 92 -27.34 3.71 -11.22
CA ALA A 92 -28.16 4.08 -10.09
C ALA A 92 -27.26 4.47 -8.90
N PRO A 93 -27.57 5.55 -8.14
CA PRO A 93 -26.80 5.93 -6.98
C PRO A 93 -26.84 4.82 -5.93
N LYS A 94 -25.73 4.11 -5.77
CA LYS A 94 -25.59 3.05 -4.78
C LYS A 94 -25.46 3.68 -3.40
N LYS A 95 -26.35 3.31 -2.47
CA LYS A 95 -26.23 3.68 -1.06
C LYS A 95 -25.06 2.88 -0.45
N ILE A 96 -23.92 3.54 -0.26
CA ILE A 96 -22.78 2.96 0.44
C ILE A 96 -23.01 3.18 1.94
N VAL A 97 -23.17 2.10 2.71
CA VAL A 97 -23.20 2.18 4.18
C VAL A 97 -21.78 2.52 4.63
N ARG A 98 -21.62 3.71 5.20
CA ARG A 98 -20.33 4.21 5.68
C ARG A 98 -20.15 3.86 7.15
N ASP A 99 -19.18 3.00 7.45
CA ASP A 99 -18.77 2.72 8.84
C ASP A 99 -17.73 3.78 9.23
N PRO A 100 -17.94 4.57 10.29
CA PRO A 100 -17.01 5.63 10.69
C PRO A 100 -15.59 5.13 10.97
N ARG A 101 -15.42 3.84 11.30
CA ARG A 101 -14.10 3.21 11.49
C ARG A 101 -13.34 2.99 10.18
N PHE A 102 -14.08 2.81 9.09
CA PHE A 102 -13.54 2.50 7.76
C PHE A 102 -13.77 3.63 6.75
N GLU A 103 -14.36 4.74 7.19
CA GLU A 103 -14.63 5.89 6.35
C GLU A 103 -13.34 6.65 6.04
N SER A 104 -13.10 6.93 4.76
CA SER A 104 -11.91 7.68 4.33
C SER A 104 -11.88 9.12 4.88
N LEU A 105 -13.05 9.67 5.20
CA LEU A 105 -13.22 10.99 5.81
C LEU A 105 -12.78 11.05 7.29
N SER A 106 -12.71 9.93 8.00
CA SER A 106 -12.36 9.87 9.44
C SER A 106 -10.86 10.07 9.73
N GLY A 107 -10.03 10.32 8.70
CA GLY A 107 -8.61 10.64 8.85
C GLY A 107 -7.68 9.44 9.13
N THR A 108 -6.38 9.71 9.30
CA THR A 108 -5.36 8.69 9.58
C THR A 108 -4.94 8.70 11.05
N LEU A 109 -4.51 7.53 11.56
CA LEU A 109 -4.07 7.40 12.96
C LEU A 109 -2.76 8.14 13.20
N ASP A 110 -2.81 9.21 13.98
CA ASP A 110 -1.62 9.84 14.56
C ASP A 110 -1.09 9.00 15.73
N VAL A 111 -0.10 8.16 15.43
CA VAL A 111 0.56 7.27 16.40
C VAL A 111 1.27 8.06 17.50
N ASP A 112 1.82 9.24 17.18
CA ASP A 112 2.58 10.04 18.15
C ASP A 112 1.62 10.80 19.08
N GLY A 113 0.55 11.39 18.54
CA GLY A 113 -0.50 12.01 19.33
C GLY A 113 -1.25 11.00 20.21
N PHE A 114 -1.58 9.83 19.67
CA PHE A 114 -2.15 8.73 20.46
C PHE A 114 -1.23 8.38 21.63
N ARG A 115 0.07 8.22 21.37
CA ARG A 115 1.01 7.87 22.42
C ARG A 115 1.06 8.90 23.54
N LYS A 116 1.06 10.20 23.20
CA LYS A 116 1.07 11.27 24.20
C LYS A 116 -0.21 11.27 25.04
N ARG A 117 -1.37 11.15 24.40
CA ARG A 117 -2.68 11.16 25.09
C ARG A 117 -2.89 9.95 26.00
N TYR A 118 -2.41 8.77 25.58
CA TYR A 118 -2.63 7.51 26.29
C TYR A 118 -1.36 6.96 26.96
N ASN A 119 -0.41 7.83 27.29
CA ASN A 119 0.86 7.39 27.89
C ASN A 119 0.66 6.69 29.24
N PHE A 120 -0.34 7.13 30.01
CA PHE A 120 -0.72 6.56 31.31
C PHE A 120 -1.03 5.04 31.23
N LEU A 121 -1.52 4.55 30.09
CA LEU A 121 -1.78 3.12 29.91
C LEU A 121 -0.50 2.30 30.06
N PHE A 122 0.61 2.80 29.54
CA PHE A 122 1.87 2.06 29.48
C PHE A 122 2.74 2.29 30.71
N ASP A 123 2.65 3.47 31.31
CA ASP A 123 3.50 3.85 32.44
C ASP A 123 2.90 3.42 33.78
N THR A 124 1.57 3.47 33.93
CA THR A 124 0.90 3.19 35.22
C THR A 124 -0.04 1.99 35.17
N HIS A 125 -1.00 1.94 34.24
CA HIS A 125 -2.04 0.90 34.24
C HIS A 125 -1.51 -0.49 33.88
N LEU A 126 -0.80 -0.66 32.76
CA LEU A 126 -0.28 -1.97 32.36
C LEU A 126 0.69 -2.57 33.39
N PRO A 127 1.63 -1.81 33.99
CA PRO A 127 2.48 -2.32 35.06
C PRO A 127 1.72 -2.70 36.34
N SER A 128 0.71 -1.91 36.73
CA SER A 128 -0.12 -2.23 37.91
C SER A 128 -0.99 -3.46 37.68
N GLU A 129 -1.67 -3.55 36.53
CA GLU A 129 -2.44 -4.72 36.11
C GLU A 129 -1.56 -5.98 36.13
N LYS A 130 -0.33 -5.89 35.60
CA LYS A 130 0.62 -7.01 35.66
C LYS A 130 0.94 -7.45 37.09
N GLN A 131 1.07 -6.51 38.03
CA GLN A 131 1.34 -6.84 39.43
C GLN A 131 0.13 -7.51 40.08
N GLU A 132 -1.08 -7.03 39.79
CA GLU A 132 -2.33 -7.62 40.28
C GLU A 132 -2.53 -9.04 39.74
N LEU A 133 -2.33 -9.25 38.44
CA LEU A 133 -2.40 -10.57 37.80
C LEU A 133 -1.37 -11.53 38.41
N LYS A 134 -0.17 -11.05 38.75
CA LYS A 134 0.83 -11.86 39.47
C LYS A 134 0.38 -12.24 40.89
N LYS A 135 -0.32 -11.34 41.59
CA LYS A 135 -0.90 -11.63 42.91
C LYS A 135 -2.02 -12.67 42.79
N LEU A 136 -2.89 -12.53 41.78
CA LEU A 136 -3.95 -13.50 41.49
C LEU A 136 -3.37 -14.87 41.14
N LEU A 137 -2.34 -14.92 40.28
CA LEU A 137 -1.68 -16.16 39.89
C LEU A 137 -1.10 -16.95 41.07
N LYS A 138 -0.69 -16.26 42.14
CA LYS A 138 -0.20 -16.90 43.38
C LYS A 138 -1.34 -17.47 44.24
N LYS A 139 -2.57 -16.99 44.08
CA LYS A 139 -3.74 -17.38 44.87
C LYS A 139 -4.57 -18.46 44.19
N THR A 140 -4.66 -18.41 42.86
CA THR A 140 -5.47 -19.33 42.06
C THR A 140 -4.74 -20.63 41.81
N ASN A 141 -5.41 -21.75 42.03
CA ASN A 141 -4.89 -23.09 41.73
C ASN A 141 -5.51 -23.72 40.48
N ASP A 142 -6.63 -23.17 39.98
CA ASP A 142 -7.34 -23.72 38.81
C ASP A 142 -6.48 -23.65 37.54
N PRO A 143 -6.31 -24.76 36.81
CA PRO A 143 -5.37 -24.82 35.69
C PRO A 143 -5.78 -23.92 34.52
N GLU A 144 -7.08 -23.79 34.24
CA GLU A 144 -7.60 -22.95 33.16
C GLU A 144 -7.39 -21.45 33.46
N VAL A 145 -7.80 -21.01 34.65
CA VAL A 145 -7.63 -19.63 35.11
C VAL A 145 -6.15 -19.25 35.18
N THR A 146 -5.28 -20.16 35.66
CA THR A 146 -3.84 -19.88 35.71
C THR A 146 -3.23 -19.75 34.31
N ALA A 147 -3.73 -20.49 33.32
CA ALA A 147 -3.30 -20.34 31.92
C ALA A 147 -3.70 -18.96 31.37
N ASP A 148 -4.94 -18.53 31.60
CA ASP A 148 -5.42 -17.22 31.16
C ASP A 148 -4.68 -16.06 31.80
N LEU A 149 -4.41 -16.14 33.11
CA LEU A 149 -3.60 -15.16 33.83
C LEU A 149 -2.17 -15.07 33.25
N LYS A 150 -1.54 -16.21 32.98
CA LYS A 150 -0.22 -16.27 32.33
C LYS A 150 -0.26 -15.68 30.92
N ASN A 151 -1.29 -16.00 30.15
CA ASN A 151 -1.49 -15.48 28.79
C ASN A 151 -1.61 -13.94 28.83
N ARG A 152 -2.43 -13.42 29.74
CA ARG A 152 -2.60 -11.97 29.93
C ARG A 152 -1.30 -11.28 30.34
N ILE A 153 -0.57 -11.83 31.30
CA ILE A 153 0.76 -11.30 31.70
C ILE A 153 1.71 -11.29 30.49
N SER A 154 1.73 -12.37 29.70
CA SER A 154 2.58 -12.46 28.51
C SER A 154 2.20 -11.41 27.46
N TRP A 155 0.91 -11.11 27.31
CA TRP A 155 0.40 -10.08 26.41
C TRP A 155 0.86 -8.68 26.86
N ILE A 156 0.74 -8.38 28.15
CA ILE A 156 1.24 -7.12 28.72
C ILE A 156 2.74 -6.98 28.49
N ASP A 157 3.51 -8.05 28.73
CA ASP A 157 4.97 -8.04 28.52
C ASP A 157 5.36 -7.84 27.05
N LYS A 158 4.63 -8.46 26.13
CA LYS A 158 4.81 -8.21 24.69
C LYS A 158 4.51 -6.75 24.36
N GLN A 159 3.43 -6.19 24.89
CA GLN A 159 3.04 -4.81 24.63
C GLN A 159 4.13 -3.82 25.10
N LEU A 160 4.59 -3.93 26.36
CA LEU A 160 5.66 -3.09 26.90
C LEU A 160 6.99 -3.25 26.15
N LYS A 161 7.33 -4.49 25.73
CA LYS A 161 8.56 -4.76 24.98
C LYS A 161 8.52 -4.18 23.56
N THR A 162 7.40 -4.32 22.86
CA THR A 162 7.26 -3.74 21.51
C THR A 162 7.34 -2.22 21.58
N GLU A 163 6.75 -1.63 22.61
CA GLU A 163 6.72 -0.19 22.79
C GLU A 163 8.08 0.39 23.15
N SER A 164 8.79 -0.21 24.10
CA SER A 164 10.15 0.22 24.43
C SER A 164 11.08 0.18 23.22
N ALA A 165 10.98 -0.85 22.38
CA ALA A 165 11.76 -0.94 21.13
C ALA A 165 11.39 0.15 20.10
N LYS A 166 10.11 0.52 19.99
CA LYS A 166 9.67 1.65 19.15
C LYS A 166 10.17 2.99 19.71
N SER A 167 10.12 3.15 21.03
CA SER A 167 10.59 4.36 21.71
C SER A 167 12.09 4.59 21.51
N THR A 168 12.93 3.54 21.64
CA THR A 168 14.37 3.64 21.37
C THR A 168 14.65 4.05 19.92
N GLU A 169 13.92 3.47 18.95
CA GLU A 169 14.10 3.81 17.54
C GLU A 169 13.69 5.26 17.25
N LYS A 170 12.57 5.72 17.83
CA LYS A 170 12.15 7.12 17.76
C LYS A 170 13.19 8.05 18.40
N ALA A 171 13.76 7.68 19.56
CA ALA A 171 14.78 8.47 20.24
C ALA A 171 16.06 8.62 19.39
N ILE A 172 16.53 7.56 18.74
CA ILE A 172 17.65 7.63 17.78
C ILE A 172 17.34 8.65 16.67
N LEU A 173 16.14 8.55 16.09
CA LEU A 173 15.73 9.41 14.99
C LEU A 173 15.58 10.87 15.42
N THR A 174 15.02 11.13 16.60
CA THR A 174 14.88 12.51 17.13
C THR A 174 16.23 13.11 17.47
N GLN A 175 17.13 12.36 18.10
CA GLN A 175 18.50 12.79 18.35
C GLN A 175 19.25 13.11 17.06
N HIS A 176 19.12 12.26 16.04
CA HIS A 176 19.73 12.51 14.74
C HIS A 176 19.16 13.77 14.08
N LYS A 177 17.83 13.89 14.01
CA LYS A 177 17.16 15.09 13.46
C LYS A 177 17.59 16.37 14.18
N LYS A 178 17.81 16.30 15.50
CA LYS A 178 18.30 17.43 16.28
C LYS A 178 19.72 17.83 15.87
N LYS A 179 20.63 16.86 15.78
CA LYS A 179 22.03 17.09 15.32
C LYS A 179 22.10 17.67 13.91
N GLU A 180 21.28 17.14 13.00
CA GLU A 180 21.22 17.64 11.62
C GLU A 180 20.65 19.06 11.54
N ARG A 181 19.66 19.39 12.38
CA ARG A 181 19.13 20.76 12.48
C ARG A 181 20.20 21.73 12.96
N GLU A 182 21.01 21.35 13.94
CA GLU A 182 22.14 22.15 14.43
C GLU A 182 23.22 22.32 13.35
N ALA A 183 23.59 21.24 12.65
CA ALA A 183 24.55 21.29 11.54
C ALA A 183 24.05 22.16 10.36
N THR A 184 22.76 22.07 10.05
CA THR A 184 22.12 22.91 9.02
C THR A 184 22.11 24.38 9.42
N LYS A 185 21.87 24.68 10.70
CA LYS A 185 21.98 26.05 11.23
C LYS A 185 23.41 26.60 11.10
N GLN A 186 24.42 25.73 11.17
CA GLN A 186 25.82 26.08 10.90
C GLN A 186 26.16 26.18 9.40
N GLY A 187 25.19 25.98 8.50
CA GLY A 187 25.37 26.07 7.05
C GLY A 187 25.77 24.76 6.35
N LYS A 188 25.84 23.64 7.07
CA LYS A 188 26.05 22.32 6.43
C LYS A 188 24.79 21.86 5.71
N ARG A 189 24.95 21.00 4.71
CA ARG A 189 23.82 20.44 3.97
C ARG A 189 23.09 19.41 4.86
N PRO A 190 21.74 19.42 4.92
CA PRO A 190 20.98 18.43 5.69
C PRO A 190 21.28 17.00 5.22
N PHE A 191 21.60 16.11 6.15
CA PHE A 191 21.84 14.70 5.87
C PHE A 191 20.74 13.82 6.48
N TYR A 192 20.27 12.83 5.72
CA TYR A 192 19.26 11.87 6.17
C TYR A 192 19.86 10.47 6.25
N LEU A 193 19.70 9.80 7.39
CA LEU A 193 20.22 8.46 7.57
C LEU A 193 19.53 7.45 6.66
N LYS A 194 20.35 6.58 6.04
CA LYS A 194 19.85 5.36 5.40
C LYS A 194 19.24 4.43 6.44
N ARG A 195 18.25 3.62 6.01
CA ARG A 195 17.58 2.61 6.86
C ARG A 195 18.55 1.60 7.48
N SER A 196 19.60 1.21 6.75
CA SER A 196 20.67 0.33 7.28
C SER A 196 21.36 0.95 8.49
N LYS A 197 21.71 2.24 8.41
CA LYS A 197 22.40 2.93 9.49
C LYS A 197 21.52 3.10 10.73
N ILE A 198 20.22 3.32 10.56
CA ILE A 198 19.26 3.33 11.68
C ILE A 198 19.26 1.97 12.39
N ARG A 199 19.28 0.86 11.64
CA ARG A 199 19.34 -0.50 12.22
C ARG A 199 20.64 -0.74 12.97
N GLU A 200 21.78 -0.27 12.46
CA GLU A 200 23.07 -0.35 13.16
C GLU A 200 23.03 0.43 14.48
N MET A 201 22.53 1.67 14.48
CA MET A 201 22.40 2.47 15.70
C MET A 201 21.53 1.78 16.74
N ARG A 202 20.38 1.23 16.31
CA ARG A 202 19.49 0.43 17.16
C ARG A 202 20.18 -0.81 17.74
N LEU A 203 21.01 -1.49 16.94
CA LEU A 203 21.80 -2.63 17.43
C LEU A 203 22.84 -2.21 18.46
N VAL A 204 23.55 -1.11 18.22
CA VAL A 204 24.54 -0.56 19.15
C VAL A 204 23.90 -0.21 20.49
N GLU A 205 22.76 0.49 20.50
CA GLU A 205 22.02 0.78 21.73
C GLU A 205 21.57 -0.48 22.45
N LYS A 206 21.05 -1.47 21.71
CA LYS A 206 20.67 -2.76 22.29
C LYS A 206 21.87 -3.44 22.98
N TYR A 207 23.05 -3.41 22.37
CA TYR A 207 24.26 -3.99 22.95
C TYR A 207 24.76 -3.21 24.16
N LYS A 208 24.65 -1.87 24.16
CA LYS A 208 24.94 -1.03 25.32
C LYS A 208 24.02 -1.39 26.50
N ASN A 209 22.71 -1.46 26.27
CA ASN A 209 21.74 -1.86 27.30
C ASN A 209 22.01 -3.28 27.82
N LEU A 210 22.44 -4.21 26.96
CA LEU A 210 22.82 -5.57 27.37
C LEU A 210 24.11 -5.59 28.21
N LYS A 211 25.07 -4.72 27.89
CA LYS A 211 26.31 -4.54 28.66
C LYS A 211 26.00 -3.96 30.04
N GLU A 212 25.18 -2.92 30.11
CA GLU A 212 24.72 -2.29 31.35
C GLU A 212 23.97 -3.28 32.25
N THR A 213 23.15 -4.14 31.66
CA THR A 213 22.41 -5.18 32.41
C THR A 213 23.23 -6.42 32.75
N GLY A 214 24.51 -6.50 32.34
CA GLY A 214 25.39 -7.66 32.55
C GLY A 214 25.00 -8.91 31.74
N LYS A 215 24.07 -8.80 30.79
CA LYS A 215 23.55 -9.95 30.01
C LYS A 215 24.23 -10.12 28.65
N LEU A 216 25.27 -9.34 28.39
CA LEU A 216 26.00 -9.30 27.12
C LEU A 216 26.63 -10.66 26.79
N GLU A 217 27.39 -11.23 27.73
CA GLU A 217 28.13 -12.47 27.53
C GLU A 217 27.20 -13.63 27.23
N SER A 218 26.16 -13.83 28.05
CA SER A 218 25.14 -14.85 27.78
C SER A 218 24.40 -14.63 26.45
N ALA A 219 24.16 -13.38 26.05
CA ALA A 219 23.57 -13.11 24.75
C ALA A 219 24.50 -13.44 23.58
N MET A 220 25.82 -13.23 23.75
CA MET A 220 26.84 -13.59 22.77
C MET A 220 27.02 -15.11 22.71
N GLU A 221 27.11 -15.79 23.85
CA GLU A 221 27.17 -17.25 23.94
C GLU A 221 25.98 -17.91 23.23
N ARG A 222 24.75 -17.47 23.52
CA ARG A 222 23.54 -17.96 22.82
C ARG A 222 23.59 -17.68 21.32
N ARG A 223 24.22 -16.58 20.89
CA ARG A 223 24.40 -16.26 19.47
C ARG A 223 25.43 -17.18 18.83
N LEU A 224 26.54 -17.46 19.51
CA LEU A 224 27.56 -18.40 19.08
C LEU A 224 26.99 -19.81 18.98
N GLN A 225 26.26 -20.29 19.99
CA GLN A 225 25.61 -21.60 19.97
C GLN A 225 24.60 -21.75 18.82
N LYS A 226 23.81 -20.70 18.54
CA LYS A 226 22.88 -20.68 17.40
C LYS A 226 23.60 -20.69 16.05
N ASN A 227 24.71 -19.98 15.93
CA ASN A 227 25.53 -20.00 14.71
C ASN A 227 26.17 -21.38 14.52
N ALA A 228 26.82 -21.92 15.55
CA ALA A 228 27.41 -23.27 15.53
C ALA A 228 26.37 -24.35 15.17
N SER A 229 25.15 -24.27 15.71
CA SER A 229 24.08 -25.20 15.35
C SER A 229 23.61 -25.05 13.89
N LYS A 230 23.67 -23.85 13.30
CA LYS A 230 23.37 -23.63 11.88
C LYS A 230 24.50 -24.15 11.01
N ASP A 231 25.74 -23.90 11.40
CA ASP A 231 26.92 -24.36 10.67
C ASP A 231 26.95 -25.89 10.67
N ARG A 232 26.60 -26.54 11.80
CA ARG A 232 26.44 -28.00 11.90
C ARG A 232 25.43 -28.58 10.91
N ARG A 233 24.43 -27.83 10.44
CA ARG A 233 23.49 -28.30 9.40
C ARG A 233 24.20 -28.56 8.07
N TYR A 234 25.29 -27.84 7.78
CA TYR A 234 26.05 -27.96 6.54
C TYR A 234 27.32 -28.80 6.71
N ILE A 235 27.58 -29.34 7.90
CA ILE A 235 28.68 -30.27 8.16
C ILE A 235 28.16 -31.69 7.92
N PRO A 236 28.77 -32.48 7.02
CA PRO A 236 28.36 -33.86 6.79
C PRO A 236 28.50 -34.68 8.08
N TYR A 237 27.51 -35.52 8.36
CA TYR A 237 27.56 -36.45 9.49
C TYR A 237 28.71 -37.44 9.26
N ARG A 238 29.57 -37.66 10.26
CA ARG A 238 30.56 -38.74 10.18
C ARG A 238 29.80 -40.06 10.06
N ARG A 239 30.14 -40.88 9.07
CA ARG A 239 29.67 -42.28 9.04
C ARG A 239 30.12 -42.94 10.34
N SER A 240 29.22 -43.66 11.00
CA SER A 240 29.57 -44.53 12.11
C SER A 240 30.36 -45.70 11.55
N ASP A 241 31.58 -45.94 12.04
CA ASP A 241 32.48 -47.03 11.64
C ASP A 241 31.97 -48.44 12.06
N GLN A 242 30.65 -48.62 12.20
CA GLN A 242 30.01 -49.83 12.71
C GLN A 242 29.53 -50.80 11.62
N ASP A 243 29.69 -50.45 10.34
CA ASP A 243 29.20 -51.26 9.21
C ASP A 243 30.32 -52.06 8.49
N ASP A 244 31.58 -52.01 8.95
CA ASP A 244 32.74 -52.66 8.30
C ASP A 244 33.13 -54.04 8.89
N HIS A 245 32.21 -54.70 9.60
CA HIS A 245 32.39 -56.07 10.09
C HIS A 245 31.28 -57.01 9.56
N GLN A 246 31.39 -57.40 8.29
CA GLN A 246 30.74 -58.58 7.71
C GLN A 246 31.72 -59.36 6.82
#